data_AF-A0A6J5U4D5-F1
#
_entry.id   AF-A0A6J5U4D5-F1
#
_cell.length_a   1.000
_cell.length_b   1.000
_cell.length_c   1.000
_cell.angle_alpha   90.00
_cell.angle_beta   90.00
_cell.angle_gamma   90.00
#
_symmetry.space_group_name_H-M   'P 1'
#
loop_
_entity.id
_entity.type
_entity.pdbx_description
1 polymer ?
#
loop_
_entity_poly.entity_id
_entity_poly.type
_entity_poly.pdbx_seq_one_letter_code
_entity_poly.pdbx_strand_id
1 'polypeptide(L)'
;MISSSQALDLIRDRNLQMLTDSCLEGQLSDDATELVRLASRCLQSEPRERPNPKSLVASLTPLQKETEVPSFVLMGIPNSTCCSPLSPLGEACSRRDLTAIHEVLENIGYKDDGMTNELSFQMWTDQMQETLDSKKKGDSAFKQKDFRTTIECYSQFIDVGTMVSPTIFARRGLSYLMNDMPQEALNDAMQAQVISPIWHIASYLQAAALSWTMKHKQH
;
A
#
# COMPACT_ATOMS: atom_id res chain seq x y z
N MET A 1 27.94 7.53 2.32
CA MET A 1 26.56 7.04 2.28
C MET A 1 26.47 6.01 1.18
N ILE A 2 26.06 4.78 1.51
CA ILE A 2 25.83 3.71 0.54
C ILE A 2 24.38 3.85 0.07
N SER A 3 24.12 3.92 -1.24
CA SER A 3 22.74 3.94 -1.76
C SER A 3 22.08 2.57 -1.60
N SER A 4 20.74 2.50 -1.60
CA SER A 4 20.02 1.22 -1.44
C SER A 4 20.37 0.19 -2.52
N SER A 5 20.69 0.64 -3.75
CA SER A 5 21.18 -0.24 -4.82
C SER A 5 22.59 -0.77 -4.53
N GLN A 6 23.49 0.11 -4.10
CA GLN A 6 24.87 -0.27 -3.74
C GLN A 6 24.91 -1.21 -2.53
N ALA A 7 23.98 -1.07 -1.58
CA ALA A 7 23.88 -1.97 -0.43
C ALA A 7 23.53 -3.40 -0.85
N LEU A 8 22.64 -3.59 -1.83
CA LEU A 8 22.27 -4.92 -2.34
C LEU A 8 23.43 -5.60 -3.04
N ASP A 9 24.21 -4.87 -3.82
CA ASP A 9 25.40 -5.40 -4.49
C ASP A 9 26.47 -5.81 -3.47
N LEU A 10 26.70 -4.99 -2.44
CA LEU A 10 27.63 -5.31 -1.35
C LEU A 10 27.21 -6.54 -0.52
N ILE A 11 25.90 -6.73 -0.31
CA ILE A 11 25.34 -7.91 0.37
C ILE A 11 25.47 -9.17 -0.51
N ARG A 12 25.36 -9.02 -1.84
CA ARG A 12 25.52 -10.11 -2.82
C ARG A 12 26.98 -10.54 -2.95
N ASP A 13 27.88 -9.58 -2.97
CA ASP A 13 29.34 -9.77 -3.03
C ASP A 13 29.93 -10.30 -1.71
N ARG A 14 29.07 -10.50 -0.69
CA ARG A 14 29.42 -11.01 0.65
C ARG A 14 30.52 -10.20 1.33
N ASN A 15 30.59 -8.90 1.03
CA ASN A 15 31.60 -8.02 1.61
C ASN A 15 31.15 -7.51 2.99
N LEU A 16 31.12 -8.44 3.94
CA LEU A 16 30.69 -8.22 5.33
C LEU A 16 31.47 -7.09 6.00
N GLN A 17 32.75 -6.95 5.68
CA GLN A 17 33.64 -5.96 6.28
C GLN A 17 33.26 -4.52 5.90
N MET A 18 32.71 -4.31 4.69
CA MET A 18 32.22 -2.99 4.27
C MET A 18 30.78 -2.68 4.71
N LEU A 19 30.02 -3.71 5.10
CA LEU A 19 28.63 -3.58 5.57
C LEU A 19 28.54 -3.44 7.09
N THR A 20 29.51 -4.00 7.80
CA THR A 20 29.58 -3.94 9.25
C THR A 20 30.02 -2.54 9.65
N ASP A 21 29.32 -1.95 10.62
CA ASP A 21 29.75 -0.69 11.20
C ASP A 21 31.18 -0.86 11.75
N SER A 22 32.06 0.07 11.42
CA SER A 22 33.45 0.07 11.91
C SER A 22 33.56 -0.03 13.44
N CYS A 23 32.54 0.43 14.18
CA CYS A 23 32.47 0.29 15.64
C CYS A 23 32.16 -1.13 16.13
N LEU A 24 31.74 -2.02 15.24
CA LEU A 24 31.41 -3.43 15.50
C LEU A 24 32.44 -4.40 14.91
N GLU A 25 33.50 -3.88 14.29
CA GLU A 25 34.56 -4.70 13.70
C GLU A 25 35.29 -5.51 14.80
N GLY A 26 35.33 -6.83 14.65
CA GLY A 26 35.88 -7.76 15.64
C GLY A 26 34.96 -8.12 16.81
N GLN A 27 33.72 -7.61 16.85
CA GLN A 27 32.72 -7.95 17.90
C GLN A 27 31.59 -8.87 17.42
N LEU A 28 31.60 -9.26 16.14
CA LEU A 28 30.58 -10.16 15.59
C LEU A 28 30.83 -11.60 16.02
N SER A 29 29.84 -12.21 16.67
CA SER A 29 29.81 -13.65 16.95
C SER A 29 29.75 -14.48 15.66
N ASP A 30 30.25 -15.71 15.71
CA ASP A 30 30.10 -16.70 14.61
C ASP A 30 28.63 -16.86 14.20
N ASP A 31 27.68 -16.75 15.15
CA ASP A 31 26.25 -16.82 14.88
C ASP A 31 25.76 -15.62 14.05
N ALA A 32 26.32 -14.43 14.30
CA ALA A 32 26.01 -13.24 13.52
C ALA A 32 26.51 -13.39 12.08
N THR A 33 27.69 -13.98 11.90
CA THR A 33 28.23 -14.30 10.57
C THR A 33 27.34 -15.29 9.82
N GLU A 34 26.82 -16.32 10.50
CA GLU A 34 25.87 -17.26 9.91
C GLU A 34 24.51 -16.63 9.58
N LEU A 35 24.00 -15.71 10.40
CA LEU A 35 22.80 -14.94 10.10
C LEU A 35 22.95 -14.10 8.84
N VAL A 36 24.10 -13.44 8.66
CA VAL A 36 24.31 -12.66 7.43
C VAL A 36 24.48 -13.57 6.21
N ARG A 37 25.16 -14.72 6.34
CA ARG A 37 25.20 -15.74 5.27
C ARG A 37 23.79 -16.20 4.88
N LEU A 38 22.90 -16.37 5.85
CA LEU A 38 21.52 -16.77 5.61
C LEU A 38 20.73 -15.66 4.91
N ALA A 39 20.90 -14.40 5.31
CA ALA A 39 20.29 -13.24 4.66
C ALA A 39 20.75 -13.10 3.20
N SER A 40 22.05 -13.25 2.90
CA SER A 40 22.58 -13.24 1.52
C SER A 40 22.01 -14.36 0.66
N ARG A 41 21.67 -15.53 1.23
CA ARG A 41 20.98 -16.61 0.49
C ARG A 41 19.52 -16.29 0.20
N CYS A 42 18.85 -15.56 1.09
CA CYS A 42 17.47 -15.12 0.86
C CYS A 42 17.37 -14.04 -0.22
N LEU A 43 18.45 -13.27 -0.43
CA LEU A 43 18.51 -12.15 -1.37
C LEU A 43 19.09 -12.52 -2.76
N GLN A 44 19.25 -13.82 -3.06
CA GLN A 44 19.72 -14.26 -4.38
C GLN A 44 18.78 -13.81 -5.51
N SER A 45 19.34 -13.39 -6.64
CA SER A 45 18.56 -12.95 -7.80
C SER A 45 17.68 -14.07 -8.33
N GLU A 46 18.25 -15.28 -8.41
CA GLU A 46 17.56 -16.46 -8.91
C GLU A 46 16.62 -17.08 -7.85
N PRO A 47 15.30 -17.20 -8.11
CA PRO A 47 14.36 -17.76 -7.15
C PRO A 47 14.68 -19.19 -6.70
N ARG A 48 15.35 -19.98 -7.56
CA ARG A 48 15.70 -21.38 -7.31
C ARG A 48 16.84 -21.53 -6.29
N GLU A 49 17.65 -20.50 -6.13
CA GLU A 49 18.79 -20.48 -5.20
C GLU A 49 18.38 -20.01 -3.80
N ARG A 50 17.18 -19.44 -3.66
CA ARG A 50 16.65 -19.00 -2.38
C ARG A 50 16.22 -20.20 -1.53
N PRO A 51 16.56 -20.23 -0.23
CA PRO A 51 16.12 -21.30 0.65
C PRO A 51 14.58 -21.29 0.78
N ASN A 52 13.99 -22.47 0.78
CA ASN A 52 12.56 -22.59 1.08
C ASN A 52 12.29 -22.28 2.57
N PRO A 53 11.06 -21.85 2.94
CA PRO A 53 10.75 -21.47 4.31
C PRO A 53 11.06 -22.54 5.36
N LYS A 54 10.88 -23.83 5.05
CA LYS A 54 11.18 -24.93 5.98
C LYS A 54 12.69 -25.05 6.24
N SER A 55 13.50 -24.95 5.20
CA SER A 55 14.97 -24.95 5.29
C SER A 55 15.50 -23.72 6.02
N LEU A 56 14.84 -22.58 5.83
CA LEU A 56 15.18 -21.33 6.51
C LEU A 56 14.95 -21.45 8.02
N VAL A 57 13.78 -21.94 8.43
CA VAL A 57 13.46 -22.19 9.84
C VAL A 57 14.42 -23.20 10.47
N ALA A 58 14.75 -24.29 9.76
CA ALA A 58 15.72 -25.27 10.24
C ALA A 58 17.13 -24.68 10.43
N SER A 59 17.53 -23.70 9.61
CA SER A 59 18.82 -23.00 9.73
C SER A 59 18.82 -21.96 10.86
N LEU A 60 17.67 -21.34 11.14
CA LEU A 60 17.51 -20.34 12.21
C LEU A 60 17.39 -20.94 13.61
N THR A 61 16.74 -22.11 13.71
CA THR A 61 16.49 -22.80 14.99
C THR A 61 17.74 -22.96 15.86
N PRO A 62 18.90 -23.44 15.36
CA PRO A 62 20.11 -23.57 16.18
C PRO A 62 20.80 -22.23 16.51
N LEU A 63 20.53 -21.17 15.73
CA LEU A 63 21.07 -19.82 15.98
C LEU A 63 20.29 -19.06 17.06
N GLN A 64 19.10 -19.54 17.41
CA GLN A 64 18.27 -18.99 18.48
C GLN A 64 18.77 -19.45 19.86
N LYS A 65 19.94 -18.95 20.28
CA LYS A 65 20.59 -19.32 21.55
C LYS A 65 20.01 -18.62 22.79
N GLU A 66 19.45 -17.42 22.60
CA GLU A 66 18.76 -16.67 23.67
C GLU A 66 17.25 -16.76 23.47
N THR A 67 16.55 -17.40 24.41
CA THR A 67 15.09 -17.61 24.33
C THR A 67 14.30 -16.84 25.40
N GLU A 68 14.85 -15.83 26.08
CA GLU A 68 14.13 -15.29 27.26
C GLU A 68 13.56 -13.88 27.13
N VAL A 69 13.81 -13.17 26.02
CA VAL A 69 13.22 -11.85 25.86
C VAL A 69 12.66 -11.71 24.44
N PRO A 70 11.33 -11.78 24.25
CA PRO A 70 10.72 -11.48 22.97
C PRO A 70 11.20 -10.13 22.43
N SER A 71 11.39 -10.01 21.11
CA SER A 71 11.97 -8.81 20.49
C SER A 71 11.24 -7.51 20.85
N PHE A 72 9.93 -7.57 21.08
CA PHE A 72 9.15 -6.42 21.54
C PHE A 72 9.58 -5.94 22.94
N VAL A 73 9.92 -6.85 23.87
CA VAL A 73 10.42 -6.50 25.21
C VAL A 73 11.81 -5.87 25.10
N LEU A 74 12.70 -6.42 24.27
CA LEU A 74 14.03 -5.89 24.00
C LEU A 74 13.98 -4.48 23.39
N MET A 75 13.02 -4.25 22.50
CA MET A 75 12.79 -2.94 21.85
C MET A 75 12.02 -1.96 22.74
N GLY A 76 11.71 -2.32 23.99
CA GLY A 76 10.91 -1.49 24.91
C GLY A 76 9.48 -1.25 24.43
N ILE A 77 8.99 -2.08 23.51
CA ILE A 77 7.64 -2.01 22.98
C ILE A 77 6.73 -2.69 24.01
N PRO A 78 5.76 -1.96 24.60
CA PRO A 78 4.83 -2.56 25.54
C PRO A 78 4.15 -3.75 24.88
N ASN A 79 3.96 -4.82 25.66
CA ASN A 79 3.39 -6.09 25.26
C ASN A 79 1.91 -5.90 24.88
N SER A 80 1.66 -5.28 23.74
CA SER A 80 0.39 -5.33 23.08
C SER A 80 0.39 -6.63 22.30
N THR A 81 -0.68 -7.40 22.43
CA THR A 81 -1.14 -8.42 21.48
C THR A 81 -1.42 -7.78 20.09
N CYS A 82 -0.49 -6.99 19.57
CA CYS A 82 -0.75 -5.81 18.77
C CYS A 82 -0.97 -6.16 17.29
N CYS A 83 -2.12 -6.73 16.97
CA CYS A 83 -2.91 -5.99 16.01
C CYS A 83 -3.22 -4.66 16.69
N SER A 84 -2.50 -3.60 16.33
CA SER A 84 -3.05 -2.26 16.52
C SER A 84 -4.50 -2.30 16.06
N PRO A 85 -5.47 -1.71 16.78
CA PRO A 85 -6.84 -1.69 16.30
C PRO A 85 -6.82 -1.20 14.86
N LEU A 86 -7.50 -1.95 13.97
CA LEU A 86 -7.54 -1.60 12.56
C LEU A 86 -7.98 -0.14 12.45
N SER A 87 -7.44 0.58 11.47
CA SER A 87 -7.97 1.90 11.16
C SER A 87 -9.47 1.78 10.83
N PRO A 88 -10.26 2.86 10.95
CA PRO A 88 -11.68 2.83 10.57
C PRO A 88 -11.89 2.26 9.16
N LEU A 89 -11.00 2.58 8.21
CA LEU A 89 -11.00 2.00 6.87
C LEU A 89 -10.72 0.50 6.88
N GLY A 90 -9.70 0.07 7.63
CA GLY A 90 -9.32 -1.34 7.73
C GLY A 90 -10.41 -2.20 8.35
N GLU A 91 -11.10 -1.70 9.38
CA GLU A 91 -12.23 -2.37 9.99
C GLU A 91 -13.42 -2.46 9.02
N ALA A 92 -13.74 -1.36 8.32
CA ALA A 92 -14.79 -1.33 7.30
C ALA A 92 -14.51 -2.31 6.15
N CYS A 93 -13.28 -2.34 5.63
CA CYS A 93 -12.86 -3.29 4.59
C CYS A 93 -12.92 -4.75 5.07
N SER A 94 -12.54 -5.03 6.33
CA SER A 94 -12.61 -6.37 6.91
C SER A 94 -14.06 -6.87 6.98
N ARG A 95 -14.98 -6.00 7.40
CA ARG A 95 -16.42 -6.28 7.47
C ARG A 95 -17.12 -6.23 6.10
N ARG A 96 -16.42 -5.74 5.06
CA ARG A 96 -16.96 -5.43 3.74
C ARG A 96 -18.13 -4.44 3.80
N ASP A 97 -18.08 -3.53 4.75
CA ASP A 97 -19.09 -2.50 4.92
C ASP A 97 -18.83 -1.34 3.95
N LEU A 98 -19.41 -1.43 2.76
CA LEU A 98 -19.25 -0.40 1.73
C LEU A 98 -19.77 0.97 2.17
N THR A 99 -20.73 1.03 3.11
CA THR A 99 -21.25 2.29 3.65
C THR A 99 -20.24 2.95 4.57
N ALA A 100 -19.61 2.18 5.46
CA ALA A 100 -18.54 2.68 6.31
C ALA A 100 -17.30 3.10 5.49
N ILE A 101 -16.95 2.35 4.43
CA ILE A 101 -15.87 2.75 3.51
C ILE A 101 -16.21 4.10 2.83
N HIS A 102 -17.47 4.30 2.40
CA HIS A 102 -17.94 5.56 1.82
C HIS A 102 -17.74 6.74 2.75
N GLU A 103 -18.17 6.62 4.01
CA GLU A 103 -18.04 7.68 5.02
C GLU A 103 -16.56 8.03 5.29
N VAL A 104 -15.69 7.01 5.33
CA VAL A 104 -14.25 7.23 5.50
C VAL A 104 -13.66 8.00 4.30
N LEU A 105 -14.00 7.62 3.06
CA LEU A 105 -13.52 8.32 1.86
C LEU A 105 -14.08 9.75 1.72
N GLU A 106 -15.29 10.02 2.24
CA GLU A 106 -15.82 11.37 2.32
C GLU A 106 -15.01 12.23 3.32
N ASN A 107 -14.77 11.70 4.52
CA ASN A 107 -14.07 12.41 5.61
C ASN A 107 -12.60 12.72 5.29
N ILE A 108 -11.93 11.83 4.57
CA ILE A 108 -10.54 12.03 4.14
C ILE A 108 -10.47 13.17 3.10
N GLY A 109 -11.48 13.28 2.25
CA GLY A 109 -11.54 14.32 1.23
C GLY A 109 -10.40 14.18 0.22
N TYR A 110 -9.79 15.31 -0.13
CA TYR A 110 -8.67 15.41 -1.08
C TYR A 110 -7.33 15.71 -0.40
N LYS A 111 -7.22 15.48 0.92
CA LYS A 111 -6.03 15.89 1.71
C LYS A 111 -4.73 15.26 1.22
N ASP A 112 -4.82 14.04 0.69
CA ASP A 112 -3.69 13.23 0.29
C ASP A 112 -3.36 13.31 -1.21
N ASP A 113 -4.11 14.11 -1.98
CA ASP A 113 -3.91 14.23 -3.43
C ASP A 113 -2.64 15.00 -3.83
N GLY A 114 -1.92 15.58 -2.86
CA GLY A 114 -0.72 16.40 -3.11
C GLY A 114 -0.99 17.69 -3.92
N MET A 115 -2.22 17.92 -4.35
CA MET A 115 -2.63 19.07 -5.16
C MET A 115 -2.86 20.30 -4.27
N THR A 116 -1.78 20.89 -3.76
CA THR A 116 -1.81 22.19 -3.10
C THR A 116 -1.27 23.26 -4.03
N ASN A 117 -2.15 24.17 -4.49
CA ASN A 117 -1.85 25.52 -5.00
C ASN A 117 -1.43 25.79 -6.46
N GLU A 118 -1.58 24.87 -7.42
CA GLU A 118 -1.15 25.12 -8.81
C GLU A 118 -2.28 25.29 -9.85
N LEU A 119 -3.44 25.83 -9.42
CA LEU A 119 -4.62 25.97 -10.30
C LEU A 119 -4.80 27.38 -10.89
N SER A 120 -4.15 28.41 -10.36
CA SER A 120 -4.46 29.80 -10.74
C SER A 120 -4.14 30.17 -12.19
N PHE A 121 -3.14 29.53 -12.82
CA PHE A 121 -2.82 29.75 -14.24
C PHE A 121 -3.47 28.74 -15.19
N GLN A 122 -3.77 27.54 -14.70
CA GLN A 122 -4.37 26.46 -15.50
C GLN A 122 -5.89 26.61 -15.68
N MET A 123 -6.57 27.37 -14.81
CA MET A 123 -8.04 27.54 -14.83
C MET A 123 -8.61 28.38 -16.00
N TRP A 124 -7.78 28.94 -16.88
CA TRP A 124 -8.25 29.91 -17.88
C TRP A 124 -8.82 29.30 -19.17
N THR A 125 -8.81 27.98 -19.35
CA THR A 125 -9.34 27.31 -20.55
C THR A 125 -10.71 26.69 -20.31
N ASP A 126 -11.59 26.74 -21.30
CA ASP A 126 -12.95 26.16 -21.23
C ASP A 126 -12.92 24.66 -20.86
N GLN A 127 -11.94 23.92 -21.40
CA GLN A 127 -11.74 22.50 -21.09
C GLN A 127 -11.43 22.26 -19.60
N MET A 128 -10.68 23.16 -18.95
CA MET A 128 -10.35 23.02 -17.52
C MET A 128 -11.53 23.33 -16.63
N GLN A 129 -12.34 24.30 -17.05
CA GLN A 129 -13.59 24.62 -16.37
C GLN A 129 -14.56 23.42 -16.41
N GLU A 130 -14.77 22.82 -17.59
CA GLU A 130 -15.61 21.63 -17.75
C GLU A 130 -15.12 20.43 -16.92
N THR A 131 -13.81 20.22 -16.86
CA THR A 131 -13.18 19.16 -16.05
C THR A 131 -13.48 19.38 -14.58
N LEU A 132 -13.27 20.60 -14.08
CA LEU A 132 -13.51 20.94 -12.68
C LEU A 132 -15.01 20.86 -12.32
N ASP A 133 -15.90 21.21 -13.22
CA ASP A 133 -17.34 21.14 -12.99
C ASP A 133 -17.83 19.69 -13.00
N SER A 134 -17.27 18.83 -13.86
CA SER A 134 -17.49 17.37 -13.82
C SER A 134 -17.04 16.78 -12.48
N LYS A 135 -15.87 17.19 -11.97
CA LYS A 135 -15.39 16.80 -10.63
C LYS A 135 -16.38 17.23 -9.53
N LYS A 136 -16.80 18.50 -9.50
CA LYS A 136 -17.74 19.01 -8.48
C LYS A 136 -19.08 18.28 -8.51
N LYS A 137 -19.59 17.98 -9.70
CA LYS A 137 -20.81 17.21 -9.90
C LYS A 137 -20.65 15.78 -9.38
N GLY A 138 -19.53 15.13 -9.72
CA GLY A 138 -19.18 13.80 -9.20
C GLY A 138 -19.05 13.77 -7.68
N ASP A 139 -18.43 14.79 -7.08
CA ASP A 139 -18.33 14.94 -5.62
C ASP A 139 -19.71 15.08 -4.95
N SER A 140 -20.60 15.86 -5.55
CA SER A 140 -21.96 16.05 -5.04
C SER A 140 -22.77 14.75 -5.14
N ALA A 141 -22.69 14.04 -6.27
CA ALA A 141 -23.34 12.75 -6.46
C ALA A 141 -22.80 11.70 -5.48
N PHE A 142 -21.48 11.67 -5.25
CA PHE A 142 -20.86 10.71 -4.33
C PHE A 142 -21.36 10.92 -2.91
N LYS A 143 -21.47 12.18 -2.45
CA LYS A 143 -22.05 12.51 -1.13
C LYS A 143 -23.51 12.09 -1.00
N GLN A 144 -24.28 12.24 -2.09
CA GLN A 144 -25.69 11.83 -2.14
C GLN A 144 -25.86 10.32 -2.33
N LYS A 145 -24.77 9.55 -2.41
CA LYS A 145 -24.76 8.10 -2.68
C LYS A 145 -25.41 7.73 -4.02
N ASP A 146 -25.45 8.67 -4.97
CA ASP A 146 -25.81 8.41 -6.37
C ASP A 146 -24.58 7.90 -7.14
N PHE A 147 -24.28 6.62 -6.90
CA PHE A 147 -23.06 6.00 -7.42
C PHE A 147 -23.02 5.90 -8.94
N ARG A 148 -24.17 5.85 -9.62
CA ARG A 148 -24.21 5.83 -11.10
C ARG A 148 -23.78 7.18 -11.66
N THR A 149 -24.35 8.27 -11.17
CA THR A 149 -23.94 9.62 -11.58
C THR A 149 -22.50 9.90 -11.19
N THR A 150 -22.03 9.40 -10.03
CA THR A 150 -20.61 9.49 -9.66
C THR A 150 -19.70 8.85 -10.69
N ILE A 151 -20.02 7.61 -11.13
CA ILE A 151 -19.24 6.89 -12.13
C ILE A 151 -19.15 7.70 -13.43
N GLU A 152 -20.27 8.22 -13.92
CA GLU A 152 -20.33 9.00 -15.16
C GLU A 152 -19.48 10.27 -15.06
N CYS A 153 -19.67 11.07 -14.00
CA CYS A 153 -18.99 12.35 -13.83
C CYS A 153 -17.48 12.20 -13.59
N TYR A 154 -17.06 11.20 -12.82
CA TYR A 154 -15.64 10.93 -12.62
C TYR A 154 -14.98 10.28 -13.84
N SER A 155 -15.72 9.52 -14.65
CA SER A 155 -15.20 9.04 -15.94
C SER A 155 -14.95 10.19 -16.91
N GLN A 156 -15.89 11.13 -17.02
CA GLN A 156 -15.67 12.35 -17.81
C GLN A 156 -14.43 13.13 -17.35
N PHE A 157 -14.24 13.29 -16.04
CA PHE A 157 -13.03 13.94 -15.49
C PHE A 157 -11.75 13.20 -15.91
N ILE A 158 -11.73 11.87 -15.81
CA ILE A 158 -10.56 11.04 -16.09
C ILE A 158 -10.26 10.99 -17.59
N ASP A 159 -11.29 10.90 -18.44
CA ASP A 159 -11.15 10.79 -19.90
C ASP A 159 -10.56 12.06 -20.52
N VAL A 160 -10.86 13.23 -19.95
CA VAL A 160 -10.21 14.51 -20.34
C VAL A 160 -8.72 14.50 -19.98
N GLY A 161 -8.33 13.79 -18.92
CA GLY A 161 -6.93 13.44 -18.62
C GLY A 161 -6.03 14.62 -18.24
N THR A 162 -6.57 15.83 -18.07
CA THR A 162 -5.71 17.01 -17.77
C THR A 162 -5.34 17.09 -16.29
N MET A 163 -6.14 16.49 -15.41
CA MET A 163 -5.84 16.38 -13.99
C MET A 163 -5.95 14.94 -13.55
N VAL A 164 -5.08 14.54 -12.62
CA VAL A 164 -5.04 13.19 -12.09
C VAL A 164 -5.22 13.27 -10.57
N SER A 165 -6.12 12.46 -10.02
CA SER A 165 -6.49 12.49 -8.61
C SER A 165 -6.67 11.06 -8.08
N PRO A 166 -5.83 10.58 -7.16
CA PRO A 166 -6.01 9.24 -6.59
C PRO A 166 -7.34 9.13 -5.82
N THR A 167 -7.82 10.23 -5.20
CA THR A 167 -9.14 10.28 -4.56
C THR A 167 -10.29 10.02 -5.52
N ILE A 168 -10.26 10.58 -6.73
CA ILE A 168 -11.32 10.36 -7.73
C ILE A 168 -11.37 8.89 -8.14
N PHE A 169 -10.22 8.26 -8.39
CA PHE A 169 -10.16 6.82 -8.66
C PHE A 169 -10.67 6.00 -7.50
N ALA A 170 -10.30 6.30 -6.25
CA ALA A 170 -10.81 5.60 -5.08
C ALA A 170 -12.34 5.69 -4.93
N ARG A 171 -12.92 6.88 -5.12
CA ARG A 171 -14.37 7.10 -5.00
C ARG A 171 -15.15 6.47 -6.16
N ARG A 172 -14.63 6.55 -7.39
CA ARG A 172 -15.23 5.87 -8.54
C ARG A 172 -15.15 4.34 -8.37
N GLY A 173 -14.01 3.83 -7.90
CA GLY A 173 -13.83 2.41 -7.56
C GLY A 173 -14.82 1.90 -6.53
N LEU A 174 -15.06 2.65 -5.45
CA LEU A 174 -16.12 2.30 -4.48
C LEU A 174 -17.52 2.34 -5.12
N SER A 175 -17.78 3.32 -5.98
CA SER A 175 -19.05 3.44 -6.70
C SER A 175 -19.30 2.25 -7.63
N TYR A 176 -18.25 1.71 -8.25
CA TYR A 176 -18.32 0.45 -8.99
C TYR A 176 -18.67 -0.74 -8.09
N LEU A 177 -18.08 -0.85 -6.89
CA LEU A 177 -18.46 -1.91 -5.93
C LEU A 177 -19.92 -1.82 -5.52
N MET A 178 -20.44 -0.60 -5.32
CA MET A 178 -21.87 -0.38 -5.02
C MET A 178 -22.80 -0.74 -6.17
N ASN A 179 -22.29 -0.88 -7.40
CA ASN A 179 -23.03 -1.30 -8.59
C ASN A 179 -22.63 -2.72 -9.05
N ASP A 180 -22.05 -3.54 -8.18
CA ASP A 180 -21.64 -4.93 -8.49
C ASP A 180 -20.63 -5.07 -9.64
N MET A 181 -19.73 -4.09 -9.78
CA MET A 181 -18.65 -4.06 -10.78
C MET A 181 -17.26 -4.17 -10.12
N PRO A 182 -16.90 -5.34 -9.54
CA PRO A 182 -15.70 -5.45 -8.73
C PRO A 182 -14.38 -5.47 -9.53
N GLN A 183 -14.42 -5.78 -10.83
CA GLN A 183 -13.21 -5.77 -11.68
C GLN A 183 -12.79 -4.34 -12.01
N GLU A 184 -13.76 -3.51 -12.36
CA GLU A 184 -13.60 -2.08 -12.62
C GLU A 184 -13.15 -1.36 -11.34
N ALA A 185 -13.72 -1.74 -10.20
CA ALA A 185 -13.28 -1.26 -8.89
C ALA A 185 -11.82 -1.60 -8.58
N LEU A 186 -11.40 -2.83 -8.87
CA LEU A 186 -10.01 -3.25 -8.68
C LEU A 186 -9.06 -2.45 -9.58
N ASN A 187 -9.43 -2.25 -10.85
CA ASN A 187 -8.65 -1.44 -11.77
C ASN A 187 -8.47 -0.01 -11.26
N ASP A 188 -9.55 0.64 -10.80
CA ASP A 188 -9.50 1.98 -10.23
C ASP A 188 -8.63 2.04 -8.96
N ALA A 189 -8.71 1.04 -8.09
CA ALA A 189 -7.87 0.96 -6.90
C ALA A 189 -6.38 0.75 -7.23
N MET A 190 -6.06 0.05 -8.33
CA MET A 190 -4.70 -0.07 -8.85
C MET A 190 -4.21 1.24 -9.46
N GLN A 191 -5.05 1.96 -10.22
CA GLN A 191 -4.70 3.28 -10.76
C GLN A 191 -4.41 4.28 -9.64
N ALA A 192 -5.23 4.30 -8.59
CA ALA A 192 -4.99 5.14 -7.41
C ALA A 192 -3.62 4.88 -6.76
N GLN A 193 -3.19 3.61 -6.69
CA GLN A 193 -1.86 3.24 -6.18
C GLN A 193 -0.73 3.67 -7.12
N VAL A 194 -0.91 3.58 -8.45
CA VAL A 194 0.07 4.06 -9.42
C VAL A 194 0.28 5.57 -9.27
N ILE A 195 -0.80 6.32 -9.06
CA ILE A 195 -0.77 7.77 -8.89
C ILE A 195 -0.15 8.18 -7.55
N SER A 196 -0.48 7.46 -6.47
CA SER A 196 0.07 7.71 -5.13
C SER A 196 0.55 6.41 -4.48
N PRO A 197 1.80 5.99 -4.73
CA PRO A 197 2.32 4.70 -4.27
C PRO A 197 2.34 4.51 -2.75
N ILE A 198 2.41 5.60 -1.99
CA ILE A 198 2.42 5.59 -0.52
C ILE A 198 1.01 5.70 0.10
N TRP A 199 -0.04 5.86 -0.72
CA TRP A 199 -1.39 6.07 -0.24
C TRP A 199 -2.07 4.74 0.13
N HIS A 200 -1.98 4.41 1.42
CA HIS A 200 -2.46 3.15 1.98
C HIS A 200 -3.94 2.82 1.67
N ILE A 201 -4.78 3.83 1.39
CA ILE A 201 -6.19 3.65 1.03
C ILE A 201 -6.34 2.78 -0.22
N ALA A 202 -5.47 2.97 -1.22
CA ALA A 202 -5.52 2.21 -2.46
C ALA A 202 -5.39 0.69 -2.21
N SER A 203 -4.45 0.29 -1.33
CA SER A 203 -4.27 -1.12 -0.94
C SER A 203 -5.50 -1.71 -0.25
N TYR A 204 -6.16 -0.94 0.63
CA TYR A 204 -7.39 -1.38 1.28
C TYR A 204 -8.55 -1.56 0.29
N LEU A 205 -8.66 -0.68 -0.71
CA LEU A 205 -9.70 -0.79 -1.74
C LEU A 205 -9.45 -1.96 -2.70
N GLN A 206 -8.20 -2.24 -3.07
CA GLN A 206 -7.86 -3.45 -3.84
C GLN A 206 -8.25 -4.72 -3.08
N ALA A 207 -7.94 -4.77 -1.79
CA ALA A 207 -8.34 -5.88 -0.93
C ALA A 207 -9.87 -6.03 -0.86
N ALA A 208 -10.61 -4.93 -0.69
CA ALA A 208 -12.07 -4.94 -0.68
C ALA A 208 -12.65 -5.46 -2.00
N ALA A 209 -12.14 -4.99 -3.14
CA ALA A 209 -12.58 -5.42 -4.47
C ALA A 209 -12.31 -6.91 -4.72
N LEU A 210 -11.11 -7.40 -4.40
CA LEU A 210 -10.77 -8.82 -4.50
C LEU A 210 -11.67 -9.68 -3.60
N SER A 211 -11.92 -9.24 -2.37
CA SER A 211 -12.82 -9.91 -1.43
C SER A 211 -14.25 -10.04 -1.98
N TRP A 212 -14.72 -9.04 -2.73
CA TRP A 212 -16.01 -9.06 -3.42
C TRP A 212 -16.03 -10.09 -4.56
N THR A 213 -15.00 -10.13 -5.42
CA THR A 213 -14.92 -11.08 -6.55
C THR A 213 -14.95 -12.54 -6.11
N MET A 214 -14.33 -12.87 -4.98
CA MET A 214 -14.27 -14.26 -4.49
C MET A 214 -15.61 -14.80 -4.03
N LYS A 215 -16.53 -13.95 -3.55
CA LYS A 215 -17.87 -14.37 -3.12
C LYS A 215 -18.75 -14.76 -4.32
N HIS A 216 -18.67 -14.01 -5.41
CA HIS A 216 -19.46 -14.25 -6.62
C HIS A 216 -19.06 -15.53 -7.37
N LYS A 217 -17.90 -16.12 -7.07
CA LYS A 217 -17.50 -17.44 -7.60
C LYS A 217 -17.98 -18.64 -6.77
N GLN A 218 -18.55 -18.40 -5.58
CA GLN A 218 -19.01 -19.47 -4.67
C GLN A 218 -20.52 -19.76 -4.76
N HIS A 219 -21.23 -19.10 -5.68
CA HIS A 219 -22.62 -19.37 -6.05
C HIS A 219 -22.71 -19.68 -7.54
#